data_AF-A0A3T0RMY5-F1
#
_entry.id   AF-A0A3T0RMY5-F1
#
_cell.length_a   1.000
_cell.length_b   1.000
_cell.length_c   1.000
_cell.angle_alpha   90.00
_cell.angle_beta   90.00
_cell.angle_gamma   90.00
#
_symmetry.space_group_name_H-M   'P 1'
#
loop_
_entity.id
_entity.type
_entity.pdbx_description
1 polymer ?
#
loop_
_entity_poly.entity_id
_entity_poly.type
_entity_poly.pdbx_seq_one_letter_code
_entity_poly.pdbx_strand_id
1 'polypeptide(L)'
;MFKNITSIFLLLCSSHLAYGWGSKGHQVVAYVGANIATDGEAFWKANLEPLRQLTTVPDRVWKAPATKDGEANTHWFQVDAYYQPSDYNQIIRFPSNYSDAITQYGSRMIEINGVAPWRIRQLYQLAFYSLTHGDMKQGLEYVGVMTHYIGDISQPLHVSENYDGQQTGNKGIHSYFETTIITDEIKIRADVEKRALALLQDANFLSQFNGNLMDTILLEVERSISNRDLVLENDKKYGRSKSGASIQLNLAKDRMADAAATTALILNQLWRDTGLVAKATPMTIQDPNWVKPDFNNLPKDRMSPIHRKFLSDEEDCSL
;
A
#
# COMPACT_ATOMS: atom_id res chain seq x y z
N MET A 1 15.19 46.22 38.50
CA MET A 1 13.96 45.45 38.20
C MET A 1 13.98 45.08 36.72
N PHE A 2 14.61 43.98 36.35
CA PHE A 2 14.64 43.48 34.97
C PHE A 2 13.67 42.31 34.87
N LYS A 3 12.62 42.44 34.06
CA LYS A 3 11.67 41.36 33.77
C LYS A 3 12.23 40.55 32.59
N ASN A 4 12.62 39.31 32.86
CA ASN A 4 12.92 38.33 31.82
C ASN A 4 11.61 37.90 31.15
N ILE A 5 11.50 38.11 29.83
CA ILE A 5 10.44 37.55 29.00
C ILE A 5 11.02 36.31 28.33
N THR A 6 10.68 35.15 28.85
CA THR A 6 11.01 33.87 28.23
C THR A 6 9.92 33.56 27.21
N SER A 7 10.18 33.88 25.94
CA SER A 7 9.31 33.45 24.83
C SER A 7 9.52 31.95 24.59
N ILE A 8 8.56 31.15 25.03
CA ILE A 8 8.44 29.74 24.67
C ILE A 8 7.92 29.68 23.22
N PHE A 9 8.80 29.32 22.29
CA PHE A 9 8.41 29.00 20.92
C PHE A 9 7.76 27.61 20.94
N LEU A 10 6.44 27.56 21.01
CA LEU A 10 5.67 26.32 20.85
C LEU A 10 5.78 25.92 19.36
N LEU A 11 6.68 24.99 19.02
CA LEU A 11 6.60 24.28 17.76
C LEU A 11 5.33 23.41 17.79
N LEU A 12 4.26 23.93 17.19
CA LEU A 12 3.11 23.14 16.79
C LEU A 12 3.57 22.17 15.69
N CYS A 13 4.03 20.99 16.09
CA CYS A 13 4.03 19.82 15.23
C CYS A 13 2.58 19.47 14.94
N SER A 14 2.01 20.09 13.92
CA SER A 14 0.78 19.63 13.29
C SER A 14 1.05 18.19 12.81
N SER A 15 0.51 17.21 13.54
CA SER A 15 0.40 15.84 13.06
C SER A 15 -0.58 15.84 11.89
N HIS A 16 -0.09 16.22 10.71
CA HIS A 16 -0.78 15.98 9.46
C HIS A 16 -0.81 14.46 9.33
N LEU A 17 -2.00 13.89 9.56
CA LEU A 17 -2.28 12.51 9.27
C LEU A 17 -1.97 12.33 7.77
N ALA A 18 -0.84 11.69 7.48
CA ALA A 18 -0.58 11.15 6.16
C ALA A 18 -1.64 10.07 5.95
N TYR A 19 -2.64 10.41 5.15
CA TYR A 19 -3.64 9.50 4.61
C TYR A 19 -3.10 9.08 3.26
N GLY A 20 -3.30 7.82 2.87
CA GLY A 20 -2.88 7.24 1.60
C GLY A 20 -3.21 8.00 0.34
N TRP A 21 -3.55 7.26 -0.71
CA TRP A 21 -4.51 7.86 -1.64
C TRP A 21 -5.71 8.44 -0.83
N GLY A 22 -6.30 9.56 -1.24
CA GLY A 22 -7.61 9.90 -0.69
C GLY A 22 -8.58 8.74 -0.95
N SER A 23 -9.71 8.67 -0.23
CA SER A 23 -10.72 7.59 -0.38
C SER A 23 -10.89 7.10 -1.83
N LYS A 24 -11.02 8.03 -2.77
CA LYS A 24 -11.24 7.76 -4.20
C LYS A 24 -10.08 7.00 -4.87
N GLY A 25 -8.83 7.33 -4.57
CA GLY A 25 -7.70 6.65 -5.20
C GLY A 25 -7.58 5.20 -4.73
N HIS A 26 -7.74 4.93 -3.43
CA HIS A 26 -7.81 3.56 -2.91
C HIS A 26 -8.96 2.76 -3.51
N GLN A 27 -10.13 3.40 -3.61
CA GLN A 27 -11.32 2.80 -4.19
C GLN A 27 -11.10 2.42 -5.66
N VAL A 28 -10.38 3.24 -6.44
CA VAL A 28 -9.97 2.90 -7.81
C VAL A 28 -9.00 1.72 -7.82
N VAL A 29 -7.94 1.76 -7.02
CA VAL A 29 -6.91 0.70 -6.96
C VAL A 29 -7.54 -0.67 -6.67
N ALA A 30 -8.35 -0.76 -5.60
CA ALA A 30 -8.95 -2.02 -5.21
C ALA A 30 -10.01 -2.51 -6.21
N TYR A 31 -10.87 -1.62 -6.71
CA TYR A 31 -11.86 -2.00 -7.70
C TYR A 31 -11.19 -2.53 -8.97
N VAL A 32 -10.22 -1.79 -9.52
CA VAL A 32 -9.55 -2.17 -10.76
C VAL A 32 -8.75 -3.45 -10.57
N GLY A 33 -7.94 -3.53 -9.51
CA GLY A 33 -7.10 -4.71 -9.23
C GLY A 33 -7.93 -5.99 -9.07
N ALA A 34 -9.05 -5.92 -8.36
CA ALA A 34 -9.97 -7.05 -8.22
C ALA A 34 -10.74 -7.37 -9.52
N ASN A 35 -11.08 -6.37 -10.33
CA ASN A 35 -11.79 -6.57 -11.60
C ASN A 35 -10.93 -7.26 -12.67
N ILE A 36 -9.61 -6.99 -12.68
CA ILE A 36 -8.66 -7.55 -13.64
C ILE A 36 -7.94 -8.81 -13.13
N ALA A 37 -8.16 -9.21 -11.88
CA ALA A 37 -7.69 -10.49 -11.35
C ALA A 37 -8.39 -11.67 -12.05
N THR A 38 -7.61 -12.66 -12.48
CA THR A 38 -8.04 -13.81 -13.28
C THR A 38 -8.27 -15.05 -12.42
N ASP A 39 -7.42 -15.31 -11.43
CA ASP A 39 -7.67 -16.39 -10.48
C ASP A 39 -8.66 -15.89 -9.42
N GLY A 40 -9.74 -16.64 -9.19
CA GLY A 40 -10.82 -16.18 -8.31
C GLY A 40 -11.77 -15.19 -8.96
N GLU A 41 -11.68 -14.94 -10.27
CA GLU A 41 -12.42 -13.88 -10.99
C GLU A 41 -13.90 -13.80 -10.60
N ALA A 42 -14.61 -14.94 -10.58
CA ALA A 42 -16.04 -14.97 -10.23
C ALA A 42 -16.32 -14.45 -8.81
N PHE A 43 -15.43 -14.71 -7.86
CA PHE A 43 -15.55 -14.21 -6.48
C PHE A 43 -15.21 -12.72 -6.40
N TRP A 44 -14.12 -12.28 -7.03
CA TRP A 44 -13.71 -10.87 -7.01
C TRP A 44 -14.73 -9.96 -7.68
N LYS A 45 -15.20 -10.33 -8.89
CA LYS A 45 -16.21 -9.55 -9.63
C LYS A 45 -17.54 -9.49 -8.91
N ALA A 46 -17.92 -10.52 -8.15
CA ALA A 46 -19.11 -10.49 -7.30
C ALA A 46 -18.99 -9.56 -6.09
N ASN A 47 -17.78 -9.12 -5.73
CA ASN A 47 -17.48 -8.41 -4.49
C ASN A 47 -16.68 -7.10 -4.69
N LEU A 48 -16.71 -6.51 -5.88
CA LEU A 48 -15.98 -5.26 -6.18
C LEU A 48 -16.41 -4.09 -5.28
N GLU A 49 -17.71 -3.92 -5.03
CA GLU A 49 -18.21 -2.84 -4.19
C GLU A 49 -17.84 -3.00 -2.70
N PRO A 50 -18.01 -4.18 -2.08
CA PRO A 50 -17.45 -4.45 -0.76
C PRO A 50 -15.94 -4.16 -0.65
N LEU A 51 -15.13 -4.64 -1.60
CA LEU A 51 -13.68 -4.37 -1.62
C LEU A 51 -13.40 -2.87 -1.68
N ARG A 52 -14.08 -2.17 -2.59
CA ARG A 52 -13.99 -0.72 -2.74
C ARG A 52 -14.27 0.00 -1.42
N GLN A 53 -15.34 -0.38 -0.71
CA GLN A 53 -15.72 0.23 0.57
C GLN A 53 -14.69 -0.04 1.69
N LEU A 54 -14.22 -1.28 1.79
CA LEU A 54 -13.27 -1.73 2.80
C LEU A 54 -11.94 -0.97 2.76
N THR A 55 -11.53 -0.50 1.58
CA THR A 55 -10.29 0.27 1.44
C THR A 55 -10.24 1.55 2.27
N THR A 56 -11.39 2.08 2.70
CA THR A 56 -11.45 3.32 3.49
C THR A 56 -11.41 3.06 5.00
N VAL A 57 -11.50 1.80 5.42
CA VAL A 57 -11.62 1.41 6.84
C VAL A 57 -10.36 1.73 7.64
N PRO A 58 -9.12 1.47 7.15
CA PRO A 58 -7.91 1.83 7.90
C PRO A 58 -7.90 3.31 8.31
N ASP A 59 -8.22 4.19 7.37
CA ASP A 59 -8.25 5.63 7.59
C ASP A 59 -9.47 6.14 8.35
N ARG A 60 -10.67 5.60 8.07
CA ARG A 60 -11.94 6.06 8.65
C ARG A 60 -12.17 5.53 10.06
N VAL A 61 -11.76 4.29 10.31
CA VAL A 61 -12.14 3.52 11.51
C VAL A 61 -10.92 3.18 12.35
N TRP A 62 -9.86 2.64 11.75
CA TRP A 62 -8.72 2.12 12.50
C TRP A 62 -7.76 3.20 13.00
N LYS A 63 -7.76 4.38 12.39
CA LYS A 63 -7.08 5.58 12.92
C LYS A 63 -7.85 6.30 14.04
N ALA A 64 -8.91 5.70 14.59
CA ALA A 64 -9.63 6.24 15.74
C ALA A 64 -8.71 6.36 16.99
N PRO A 65 -9.01 7.25 17.96
CA PRO A 65 -8.13 7.49 19.10
C PRO A 65 -7.70 6.24 19.90
N ALA A 66 -8.55 5.22 19.98
CA ALA A 66 -8.25 4.00 20.73
C ALA A 66 -7.22 3.08 20.05
N THR A 67 -7.00 3.22 18.75
CA THR A 67 -6.19 2.31 17.92
C THR A 67 -5.10 3.04 17.14
N LYS A 68 -5.15 4.38 17.09
CA LYS A 68 -4.25 5.25 16.33
C LYS A 68 -2.77 4.98 16.59
N ASP A 69 -2.36 4.77 17.84
CA ASP A 69 -0.95 4.57 18.17
C ASP A 69 -0.38 3.28 17.54
N GLY A 70 -1.21 2.25 17.38
CA GLY A 70 -0.82 1.03 16.68
C GLY A 70 -1.04 1.08 15.17
N GLU A 71 -1.99 1.90 14.70
CA GLU A 71 -2.35 1.96 13.28
C GLU A 71 -1.51 2.95 12.48
N ALA A 72 -1.17 4.10 13.06
CA ALA A 72 -0.70 5.25 12.28
C ALA A 72 0.51 4.91 11.40
N ASN A 73 1.55 4.30 11.95
CA ASN A 73 2.79 4.00 11.21
C ASN A 73 2.67 2.86 10.19
N THR A 74 1.49 2.26 10.04
CA THR A 74 1.25 1.20 9.06
C THR A 74 0.91 1.72 7.66
N HIS A 75 0.74 3.04 7.50
CA HIS A 75 0.32 3.69 6.25
C HIS A 75 1.49 4.18 5.37
N TRP A 76 2.73 3.95 5.78
CA TRP A 76 3.90 4.42 5.02
C TRP A 76 5.10 3.49 5.17
N PHE A 77 6.08 3.71 4.29
CA PHE A 77 7.41 3.10 4.37
C PHE A 77 8.44 4.01 3.70
N GLN A 78 9.00 4.94 4.47
CA GLN A 78 9.91 6.00 4.05
C GLN A 78 11.29 5.42 3.72
N VAL A 79 11.43 4.91 2.51
CA VAL A 79 12.59 4.12 2.10
C VAL A 79 13.84 4.97 1.88
N ASP A 80 13.65 6.27 1.63
CA ASP A 80 14.71 7.26 1.50
C ASP A 80 15.41 7.60 2.83
N ALA A 81 14.90 7.12 3.96
CA ALA A 81 15.62 7.11 5.24
C ALA A 81 16.73 6.03 5.28
N TYR A 82 16.67 5.02 4.42
CA TYR A 82 17.60 3.89 4.38
C TYR A 82 18.51 3.87 3.15
N TYR A 83 18.02 4.40 2.03
CA TYR A 83 18.71 4.38 0.74
C TYR A 83 18.79 5.78 0.14
N GLN A 84 19.89 6.05 -0.56
CA GLN A 84 20.00 7.21 -1.43
C GLN A 84 19.37 6.88 -2.81
N PRO A 85 19.01 7.90 -3.62
CA PRO A 85 18.40 7.66 -4.93
C PRO A 85 19.22 6.75 -5.86
N SER A 86 20.54 6.76 -5.75
CA SER A 86 21.44 5.87 -6.51
C SER A 86 21.29 4.38 -6.16
N ASP A 87 20.69 4.07 -5.01
CA ASP A 87 20.65 2.74 -4.40
C ASP A 87 19.22 2.20 -4.26
N TYR A 88 18.21 2.85 -4.85
CA TYR A 88 16.84 2.36 -4.78
C TYR A 88 16.64 0.98 -5.43
N ASN A 89 17.48 0.60 -6.39
CA ASN A 89 17.51 -0.76 -6.93
C ASN A 89 17.94 -1.84 -5.91
N GLN A 90 18.36 -1.45 -4.70
CA GLN A 90 18.70 -2.34 -3.60
C GLN A 90 17.55 -2.50 -2.59
N ILE A 91 16.42 -1.79 -2.76
CA ILE A 91 15.26 -1.86 -1.87
C ILE A 91 14.72 -3.28 -1.76
N ILE A 92 14.78 -4.05 -2.85
CA ILE A 92 14.44 -5.48 -2.86
C ILE A 92 15.22 -6.31 -1.83
N ARG A 93 16.40 -5.85 -1.39
CA ARG A 93 17.23 -6.54 -0.39
C ARG A 93 16.92 -6.12 1.04
N PHE A 94 15.94 -5.23 1.25
CA PHE A 94 15.53 -4.82 2.58
C PHE A 94 15.01 -6.04 3.36
N PRO A 95 15.29 -6.20 4.67
CA PRO A 95 14.91 -7.40 5.39
C PRO A 95 13.41 -7.68 5.34
N SER A 96 13.04 -8.81 4.76
CA SER A 96 11.66 -9.27 4.66
C SER A 96 11.02 -9.52 6.02
N ASN A 97 11.78 -10.05 6.99
CA ASN A 97 11.31 -10.24 8.34
C ASN A 97 11.43 -8.98 9.18
N TYR A 98 10.36 -8.65 9.90
CA TYR A 98 10.33 -7.51 10.79
C TYR A 98 11.43 -7.58 11.86
N SER A 99 11.64 -8.75 12.49
CA SER A 99 12.72 -8.94 13.48
C SER A 99 14.11 -8.63 12.93
N ASP A 100 14.35 -8.97 11.66
CA ASP A 100 15.65 -8.79 11.02
C ASP A 100 15.86 -7.32 10.67
N ALA A 101 14.81 -6.64 10.21
CA ALA A 101 14.80 -5.19 10.00
C ALA A 101 15.07 -4.42 11.30
N ILE A 102 14.45 -4.84 12.41
CA ILE A 102 14.68 -4.27 13.74
C ILE A 102 16.12 -4.52 14.19
N THR A 103 16.66 -5.70 13.93
CA THR A 103 18.05 -6.04 14.27
C THR A 103 19.04 -5.20 13.47
N GLN A 104 18.76 -4.96 12.20
CA GLN A 104 19.65 -4.23 11.28
C GLN A 104 19.59 -2.72 11.47
N TYR A 105 18.40 -2.13 11.60
CA TYR A 105 18.19 -0.68 11.60
C TYR A 105 17.75 -0.10 12.95
N GLY A 106 17.37 -0.95 13.91
CA GLY A 106 16.86 -0.55 15.23
C GLY A 106 15.37 -0.22 15.22
N SER A 107 14.69 -0.52 16.35
CA SER A 107 13.23 -0.42 16.42
C SER A 107 12.67 0.97 16.17
N ARG A 108 13.29 1.99 16.76
CA ARG A 108 12.86 3.37 16.59
C ARG A 108 12.90 3.83 15.13
N MET A 109 13.92 3.43 14.37
CA MET A 109 14.07 3.84 12.98
C MET A 109 12.98 3.19 12.12
N ILE A 110 12.76 1.88 12.31
CA ILE A 110 11.68 1.14 11.64
C ILE A 110 10.31 1.73 11.98
N GLU A 111 10.03 1.99 13.25
CA GLU A 111 8.72 2.49 13.69
C GLU A 111 8.40 3.89 13.17
N ILE A 112 9.39 4.79 13.11
CA ILE A 112 9.22 6.16 12.60
C ILE A 112 9.05 6.16 11.08
N ASN A 113 9.87 5.39 10.37
CA ASN A 113 9.85 5.34 8.90
C ASN A 113 8.80 4.38 8.35
N GLY A 114 8.00 3.75 9.21
CA GLY A 114 6.78 3.05 8.84
C GLY A 114 6.95 1.56 8.55
N VAL A 115 5.82 0.85 8.60
CA VAL A 115 5.76 -0.62 8.61
C VAL A 115 4.76 -1.19 7.60
N ALA A 116 4.35 -0.40 6.59
CA ALA A 116 3.36 -0.81 5.59
C ALA A 116 3.67 -2.15 4.89
N PRO A 117 4.92 -2.48 4.50
CA PRO A 117 5.22 -3.77 3.89
C PRO A 117 4.83 -4.98 4.74
N TRP A 118 5.17 -4.97 6.04
CA TRP A 118 4.81 -6.06 6.93
C TRP A 118 3.31 -6.07 7.26
N ARG A 119 2.65 -4.90 7.24
CA ARG A 119 1.20 -4.82 7.38
C ARG A 119 0.48 -5.50 6.22
N ILE A 120 0.93 -5.30 4.98
CA ILE A 120 0.40 -6.00 3.80
C ILE A 120 0.60 -7.51 3.97
N ARG A 121 1.81 -7.97 4.33
CA ARG A 121 2.10 -9.39 4.57
C ARG A 121 1.19 -10.01 5.63
N GLN A 122 0.99 -9.31 6.76
CA GLN A 122 0.10 -9.77 7.83
C GLN A 122 -1.32 -9.98 7.33
N LEU A 123 -1.88 -8.99 6.63
CA LEU A 123 -3.26 -9.05 6.13
C LEU A 123 -3.42 -10.08 5.03
N TYR A 124 -2.42 -10.28 4.18
CA TYR A 124 -2.38 -11.37 3.23
C TYR A 124 -2.50 -12.73 3.94
N GLN A 125 -1.69 -12.98 4.97
CA GLN A 125 -1.69 -14.27 5.67
C GLN A 125 -2.99 -14.49 6.45
N LEU A 126 -3.57 -13.44 7.02
CA LEU A 126 -4.89 -13.51 7.67
C LEU A 126 -6.01 -13.79 6.64
N ALA A 127 -5.94 -13.16 5.46
CA ALA A 127 -6.86 -13.44 4.35
C ALA A 127 -6.74 -14.89 3.90
N PHE A 128 -5.52 -15.35 3.65
CA PHE A 128 -5.23 -16.73 3.27
C PHE A 128 -5.78 -17.74 4.29
N TYR A 129 -5.49 -17.52 5.58
CA TYR A 129 -5.98 -18.38 6.66
C TYR A 129 -7.52 -18.42 6.69
N SER A 130 -8.17 -17.27 6.58
CA SER A 130 -9.64 -17.18 6.61
C SER A 130 -10.27 -17.90 5.42
N LEU A 131 -9.76 -17.67 4.21
CA LEU A 131 -10.26 -18.28 2.99
C LEU A 131 -10.10 -19.81 3.01
N THR A 132 -8.93 -20.31 3.42
CA THR A 132 -8.67 -21.76 3.50
C THR A 132 -9.50 -22.48 4.57
N HIS A 133 -9.93 -21.76 5.61
CA HIS A 133 -10.86 -22.25 6.64
C HIS A 133 -12.34 -22.04 6.28
N GLY A 134 -12.64 -21.57 5.07
CA GLY A 134 -14.00 -21.38 4.57
C GLY A 134 -14.69 -20.09 5.02
N ASP A 135 -13.99 -19.20 5.75
CA ASP A 135 -14.50 -17.88 6.12
C ASP A 135 -14.23 -16.87 5.00
N MET A 136 -15.05 -16.97 3.95
CA MET A 136 -14.97 -16.10 2.77
C MET A 136 -15.20 -14.62 3.12
N LYS A 137 -16.02 -14.35 4.13
CA LYS A 137 -16.37 -13.00 4.56
C LYS A 137 -15.17 -12.33 5.22
N GLN A 138 -14.58 -12.99 6.22
CA GLN A 138 -13.41 -12.47 6.92
C GLN A 138 -12.20 -12.38 5.98
N GLY A 139 -12.05 -13.35 5.07
CA GLY A 139 -11.05 -13.29 4.01
C GLY A 139 -11.20 -12.04 3.13
N LEU A 140 -12.41 -11.73 2.68
CA LEU A 140 -12.68 -10.52 1.90
C LEU A 140 -12.43 -9.23 2.70
N GLU A 141 -12.80 -9.20 3.98
CA GLU A 141 -12.51 -8.08 4.89
C GLU A 141 -11.00 -7.80 4.93
N TYR A 142 -10.18 -8.83 5.14
CA TYR A 142 -8.72 -8.70 5.15
C TYR A 142 -8.14 -8.32 3.77
N VAL A 143 -8.67 -8.85 2.68
CA VAL A 143 -8.26 -8.44 1.33
C VAL A 143 -8.58 -6.97 1.09
N GLY A 144 -9.79 -6.52 1.40
CA GLY A 144 -10.21 -5.14 1.17
C GLY A 144 -9.33 -4.13 1.91
N VAL A 145 -9.03 -4.39 3.20
CA VAL A 145 -8.10 -3.53 3.95
C VAL A 145 -6.64 -3.72 3.53
N MET A 146 -6.21 -4.89 3.06
CA MET A 146 -4.86 -5.09 2.49
C MET A 146 -4.62 -4.19 1.27
N THR A 147 -5.62 -4.08 0.38
CA THR A 147 -5.50 -3.21 -0.81
C THR A 147 -5.36 -1.72 -0.48
N HIS A 148 -5.77 -1.29 0.71
CA HIS A 148 -5.47 0.06 1.21
C HIS A 148 -3.96 0.29 1.27
N TYR A 149 -3.26 -0.56 2.00
CA TYR A 149 -1.82 -0.42 2.23
C TYR A 149 -0.99 -0.66 0.96
N ILE A 150 -1.45 -1.51 0.03
CA ILE A 150 -0.84 -1.61 -1.31
C ILE A 150 -0.98 -0.24 -2.02
N GLY A 151 -2.17 0.35 -1.98
CA GLY A 151 -2.38 1.71 -2.49
C GLY A 151 -1.47 2.75 -1.84
N ASP A 152 -1.28 2.70 -0.52
CA ASP A 152 -0.38 3.60 0.21
C ASP A 152 1.03 3.53 -0.35
N ILE A 153 1.64 2.33 -0.38
CA ILE A 153 3.03 2.19 -0.82
C ILE A 153 3.23 2.53 -2.31
N SER A 154 2.17 2.48 -3.12
CA SER A 154 2.19 2.92 -4.53
C SER A 154 2.13 4.44 -4.73
N GLN A 155 1.79 5.19 -3.68
CA GLN A 155 1.77 6.66 -3.67
C GLN A 155 3.21 7.15 -3.37
N PRO A 156 3.88 7.86 -4.30
CA PRO A 156 5.31 8.20 -4.18
C PRO A 156 5.71 8.97 -2.91
N LEU A 157 4.78 9.71 -2.30
CA LEU A 157 4.99 10.49 -1.09
C LEU A 157 4.80 9.66 0.20
N HIS A 158 4.12 8.51 0.15
CA HIS A 158 4.02 7.57 1.28
C HIS A 158 5.27 6.73 1.49
N VAL A 159 6.18 6.77 0.51
CA VAL A 159 7.45 6.06 0.60
C VAL A 159 8.65 7.00 0.79
N SER A 160 8.39 8.26 1.15
CA SER A 160 9.42 9.30 1.29
C SER A 160 9.31 10.10 2.59
N GLU A 161 10.43 10.43 3.21
CA GLU A 161 10.52 11.39 4.32
C GLU A 161 10.05 12.79 3.90
N ASN A 162 10.16 13.14 2.62
CA ASN A 162 9.63 14.38 2.05
C ASN A 162 8.14 14.27 1.65
N TYR A 163 7.36 13.56 2.47
CA TYR A 163 5.97 13.16 2.19
C TYR A 163 5.03 14.33 1.90
N ASP A 164 5.27 15.52 2.44
CA ASP A 164 4.46 16.72 2.16
C ASP A 164 5.26 17.80 1.44
N GLY A 165 6.41 17.45 0.86
CA GLY A 165 7.23 18.41 0.14
C GLY A 165 7.91 19.44 1.05
N GLN A 166 7.94 19.18 2.36
CA GLN A 166 8.48 20.07 3.39
C GLN A 166 9.98 20.33 3.25
N GLN A 167 10.73 19.42 2.61
CA GLN A 167 12.16 19.55 2.36
C GLN A 167 12.45 20.29 1.04
N THR A 168 11.48 20.37 0.13
CA THR A 168 11.67 20.91 -1.23
C THR A 168 10.87 22.17 -1.53
N GLY A 169 10.07 22.65 -0.57
CA GLY A 169 9.23 23.85 -0.73
C GLY A 169 7.87 23.59 -1.39
N ASN A 170 7.40 22.34 -1.41
CA ASN A 170 6.14 21.92 -2.02
C ASN A 170 5.01 21.70 -0.99
N LYS A 171 5.09 22.33 0.19
CA LYS A 171 4.17 22.06 1.32
C LYS A 171 2.71 21.92 0.90
N GLY A 172 2.02 20.90 1.40
CA GLY A 172 0.65 20.53 1.04
C GLY A 172 0.53 19.71 -0.25
N ILE A 173 1.63 19.25 -0.86
CA ILE A 173 1.59 18.43 -2.08
C ILE A 173 0.98 17.06 -1.83
N HIS A 174 1.09 16.53 -0.60
CA HIS A 174 0.53 15.23 -0.21
C HIS A 174 -0.97 15.16 -0.48
N SER A 175 -1.73 15.97 0.26
CA SER A 175 -3.18 16.08 0.13
C SER A 175 -3.62 16.59 -1.25
N TYR A 176 -2.78 17.38 -1.92
CA TYR A 176 -3.05 17.80 -3.30
C TYR A 176 -3.04 16.62 -4.27
N PHE A 177 -1.97 15.83 -4.25
CA PHE A 177 -1.75 14.70 -5.15
C PHE A 177 -2.73 13.55 -4.91
N GLU A 178 -3.02 13.25 -3.64
CA GLU A 178 -3.82 12.08 -3.30
C GLU A 178 -5.34 12.33 -3.30
N THR A 179 -5.76 13.58 -3.04
CA THR A 179 -7.18 13.92 -2.80
C THR A 179 -7.66 15.02 -3.73
N THR A 180 -6.96 16.15 -3.78
CA THR A 180 -7.49 17.35 -4.46
C THR A 180 -7.64 17.15 -5.96
N ILE A 181 -6.66 16.51 -6.61
CA ILE A 181 -6.69 16.28 -8.07
C ILE A 181 -7.62 15.12 -8.48
N ILE A 182 -7.98 14.23 -7.55
CA ILE A 182 -8.85 13.08 -7.80
C ILE A 182 -10.30 13.48 -7.48
N THR A 183 -10.95 14.14 -8.44
CA THR A 183 -12.30 14.67 -8.21
C THR A 183 -13.39 13.61 -8.30
N ASP A 184 -13.19 12.56 -9.09
CA ASP A 184 -14.24 11.57 -9.43
C ASP A 184 -13.60 10.22 -9.79
N GLU A 185 -13.76 9.22 -8.91
CA GLU A 185 -13.19 7.89 -9.13
C GLU A 185 -13.77 7.19 -10.36
N ILE A 186 -15.07 7.39 -10.65
CA ILE A 186 -15.77 6.67 -11.72
C ILE A 186 -15.21 7.13 -13.08
N LYS A 187 -14.93 8.43 -13.22
CA LYS A 187 -14.39 9.01 -14.45
C LYS A 187 -12.98 8.54 -14.78
N ILE A 188 -12.16 8.22 -13.79
CA ILE A 188 -10.77 7.81 -14.02
C ILE A 188 -10.59 6.29 -14.07
N ARG A 189 -11.54 5.52 -13.53
CA ARG A 189 -11.46 4.07 -13.37
C ARG A 189 -11.12 3.33 -14.68
N ALA A 190 -11.80 3.66 -15.78
CA ALA A 190 -11.57 2.99 -17.06
C ALA A 190 -10.17 3.29 -17.64
N ASP A 191 -9.62 4.48 -17.42
CA ASP A 191 -8.25 4.82 -17.86
C ASP A 191 -7.22 4.09 -17.00
N VAL A 192 -7.43 4.04 -15.68
CA VAL A 192 -6.57 3.28 -14.76
C VAL A 192 -6.59 1.78 -15.10
N GLU A 193 -7.76 1.20 -15.35
CA GLU A 193 -7.90 -0.20 -15.78
C GLU A 193 -7.16 -0.48 -17.09
N LYS A 194 -7.31 0.39 -18.08
CA LYS A 194 -6.59 0.26 -19.35
C LYS A 194 -5.07 0.26 -19.16
N ARG A 195 -4.55 1.15 -18.31
CA ARG A 195 -3.11 1.24 -17.99
C ARG A 195 -2.63 0.02 -17.21
N ALA A 196 -3.41 -0.46 -16.25
CA ALA A 196 -3.08 -1.65 -15.46
C ALA A 196 -3.02 -2.90 -16.35
N LEU A 197 -4.00 -3.07 -17.26
CA LEU A 197 -3.99 -4.16 -18.25
C LEU A 197 -2.78 -4.07 -19.20
N ALA A 198 -2.32 -2.87 -19.56
CA ALA A 198 -1.12 -2.70 -20.36
C ALA A 198 0.14 -3.14 -19.60
N LEU A 199 0.25 -2.82 -18.29
CA LEU A 199 1.34 -3.31 -17.44
C LEU A 199 1.33 -4.84 -17.34
N LEU A 200 0.16 -5.46 -17.22
CA LEU A 200 0.02 -6.92 -17.20
C LEU A 200 0.35 -7.59 -18.56
N GLN A 201 0.59 -6.82 -19.62
CA GLN A 201 1.11 -7.31 -20.90
C GLN A 201 2.61 -6.99 -21.10
N ASP A 202 3.22 -6.20 -20.21
CA ASP A 202 4.62 -5.83 -20.28
C ASP A 202 5.49 -6.90 -19.59
N ALA A 203 6.36 -7.54 -20.37
CA ALA A 203 7.26 -8.57 -19.86
C ALA A 203 8.25 -8.06 -18.80
N ASN A 204 8.64 -6.78 -18.85
CA ASN A 204 9.53 -6.16 -17.86
C ASN A 204 8.80 -5.86 -16.55
N PHE A 205 7.50 -5.57 -16.62
CA PHE A 205 6.67 -5.44 -15.43
C PHE A 205 6.50 -6.82 -14.80
N LEU A 206 6.08 -7.83 -15.58
CA LEU A 206 5.84 -9.18 -15.09
C LEU A 206 7.10 -9.88 -14.55
N SER A 207 8.29 -9.58 -15.07
CA SER A 207 9.54 -10.17 -14.60
C SER A 207 9.88 -9.81 -13.15
N GLN A 208 9.28 -8.75 -12.60
CA GLN A 208 9.42 -8.33 -11.20
C GLN A 208 8.60 -9.18 -10.23
N PHE A 209 7.73 -10.08 -10.73
CA PHE A 209 6.84 -10.92 -9.90
C PHE A 209 7.29 -12.39 -9.88
N ASN A 210 8.60 -12.64 -9.92
CA ASN A 210 9.19 -13.98 -9.85
C ASN A 210 9.64 -14.39 -8.44
N GLY A 211 9.62 -13.45 -7.50
CA GLY A 211 9.99 -13.63 -6.10
C GLY A 211 8.82 -13.98 -5.18
N ASN A 212 9.01 -13.74 -3.89
CA ASN A 212 7.99 -13.95 -2.87
C ASN A 212 7.07 -12.71 -2.70
N LEU A 213 6.14 -12.77 -1.76
CA LEU A 213 5.22 -11.67 -1.48
C LEU A 213 5.96 -10.38 -1.06
N MET A 214 6.99 -10.49 -0.21
CA MET A 214 7.77 -9.34 0.23
C MET A 214 8.56 -8.73 -0.91
N ASP A 215 9.11 -9.55 -1.81
CA ASP A 215 9.78 -9.06 -3.02
C ASP A 215 8.82 -8.21 -3.87
N THR A 216 7.61 -8.71 -4.07
CA THR A 216 6.55 -8.01 -4.82
C THR A 216 6.22 -6.65 -4.17
N ILE A 217 6.09 -6.62 -2.85
CA ILE A 217 5.79 -5.43 -2.07
C ILE A 217 6.94 -4.41 -2.12
N LEU A 218 8.19 -4.87 -1.96
CA LEU A 218 9.38 -4.00 -1.97
C LEU A 218 9.65 -3.44 -3.38
N LEU A 219 9.38 -4.20 -4.44
CA LEU A 219 9.47 -3.69 -5.81
C LEU A 219 8.37 -2.65 -6.11
N GLU A 220 7.18 -2.76 -5.51
CA GLU A 220 6.17 -1.70 -5.58
C GLU A 220 6.68 -0.40 -4.91
N VAL A 221 7.31 -0.52 -3.73
CA VAL A 221 7.97 0.61 -3.06
C VAL A 221 9.04 1.23 -3.97
N GLU A 222 9.89 0.41 -4.60
CA GLU A 222 10.95 0.87 -5.51
C GLU A 222 10.39 1.65 -6.71
N ARG A 223 9.35 1.12 -7.37
CA ARG A 223 8.66 1.81 -8.47
C ARG A 223 8.00 3.10 -8.01
N SER A 224 7.43 3.11 -6.80
CA SER A 224 6.77 4.26 -6.20
C SER A 224 7.76 5.40 -5.88
N ILE A 225 8.85 5.10 -5.15
CA ILE A 225 9.85 6.11 -4.76
C ILE A 225 10.56 6.72 -5.97
N SER A 226 10.75 5.93 -7.04
CA SER A 226 11.32 6.39 -8.31
C SER A 226 10.48 7.49 -9.00
N ASN A 227 9.22 7.67 -8.60
CA ASN A 227 8.31 8.70 -9.12
C ASN A 227 8.16 9.91 -8.19
N ARG A 228 8.79 9.90 -7.01
CA ARG A 228 8.66 10.96 -5.99
C ARG A 228 9.14 12.31 -6.52
N ASP A 229 10.33 12.34 -7.13
CA ASP A 229 10.90 13.57 -7.68
C ASP A 229 10.04 14.14 -8.80
N LEU A 230 9.46 13.27 -9.65
CA LEU A 230 8.55 13.69 -10.71
C LEU A 230 7.28 14.36 -10.16
N VAL A 231 6.71 13.86 -9.04
CA VAL A 231 5.58 14.53 -8.36
C VAL A 231 5.99 15.94 -7.91
N LEU A 232 7.15 16.08 -7.25
CA LEU A 232 7.61 17.36 -6.70
C LEU A 232 8.01 18.36 -7.78
N GLU A 233 8.71 17.90 -8.82
CA GLU A 233 9.11 18.70 -9.96
C GLU A 233 7.91 19.19 -10.77
N ASN A 234 6.91 18.33 -10.99
CA ASN A 234 5.67 18.73 -11.65
C ASN A 234 4.96 19.85 -10.88
N ASP A 235 4.88 19.74 -9.55
CA ASP A 235 4.29 20.77 -8.70
C ASP A 235 5.06 22.10 -8.79
N LYS A 236 6.40 22.07 -8.77
CA LYS A 236 7.23 23.28 -8.92
C LYS A 236 7.08 23.91 -10.31
N LYS A 237 7.11 23.09 -11.36
CA LYS A 237 7.19 23.54 -12.75
C LYS A 237 5.85 24.02 -13.30
N TYR A 238 4.77 23.31 -12.99
CA TYR A 238 3.44 23.56 -13.57
C TYR A 238 2.45 24.18 -12.56
N GLY A 239 2.82 24.22 -11.28
CA GLY A 239 1.98 24.70 -10.19
C GLY A 239 0.72 23.85 -10.01
N ARG A 240 -0.23 24.39 -9.23
CA ARG A 240 -1.52 23.73 -8.93
C ARG A 240 -2.69 24.32 -9.69
N SER A 241 -2.40 24.88 -10.87
CA SER A 241 -3.40 25.37 -11.82
C SER A 241 -4.15 24.21 -12.49
N LYS A 242 -5.13 24.49 -13.35
CA LYS A 242 -5.86 23.43 -14.08
C LYS A 242 -4.92 22.55 -14.94
N SER A 243 -3.91 23.12 -15.58
CA SER A 243 -2.95 22.35 -16.38
C SER A 243 -2.03 21.51 -15.49
N GLY A 244 -1.53 22.08 -14.39
CA GLY A 244 -0.73 21.35 -13.40
C GLY A 244 -1.51 20.21 -12.74
N ALA A 245 -2.77 20.43 -12.41
CA ALA A 245 -3.68 19.40 -11.89
C ALA A 245 -3.84 18.23 -12.88
N SER A 246 -3.99 18.52 -14.17
CA SER A 246 -4.09 17.48 -15.21
C SER A 246 -2.80 16.66 -15.35
N ILE A 247 -1.63 17.31 -15.21
CA ILE A 247 -0.32 16.63 -15.27
C ILE A 247 -0.16 15.71 -14.06
N GLN A 248 -0.44 16.22 -12.85
CA GLN A 248 -0.39 15.42 -11.63
C GLN A 248 -1.41 14.29 -11.66
N LEU A 249 -2.62 14.53 -12.18
CA LEU A 249 -3.65 13.50 -12.30
C LEU A 249 -3.24 12.41 -13.28
N ASN A 250 -2.52 12.74 -14.36
CA ASN A 250 -2.00 11.74 -15.27
C ASN A 250 -0.99 10.82 -14.56
N LEU A 251 -0.05 11.40 -13.82
CA LEU A 251 0.91 10.64 -13.01
C LEU A 251 0.21 9.83 -11.90
N ALA A 252 -0.79 10.40 -11.24
CA ALA A 252 -1.57 9.69 -10.22
C ALA A 252 -2.29 8.47 -10.81
N LYS A 253 -2.84 8.57 -12.03
CA LYS A 253 -3.44 7.43 -12.74
C LYS A 253 -2.41 6.36 -13.10
N ASP A 254 -1.19 6.75 -13.48
CA ASP A 254 -0.12 5.79 -13.72
C ASP A 254 0.24 5.03 -12.44
N ARG A 255 0.36 5.74 -11.30
CA ARG A 255 0.62 5.11 -10.00
C ARG A 255 -0.53 4.23 -9.51
N MET A 256 -1.78 4.66 -9.66
CA MET A 256 -2.94 3.82 -9.35
C MET A 256 -3.03 2.58 -10.25
N ALA A 257 -2.59 2.68 -11.51
CA ALA A 257 -2.58 1.56 -12.44
C ALA A 257 -1.52 0.51 -12.07
N ASP A 258 -0.32 0.96 -11.67
CA ASP A 258 0.73 0.10 -11.12
C ASP A 258 0.24 -0.64 -9.87
N ALA A 259 -0.32 0.11 -8.91
CA ALA A 259 -0.93 -0.44 -7.70
C ALA A 259 -2.03 -1.48 -7.99
N ALA A 260 -2.89 -1.21 -8.99
CA ALA A 260 -3.96 -2.11 -9.38
C ALA A 260 -3.43 -3.38 -10.06
N ALA A 261 -2.40 -3.27 -10.91
CA ALA A 261 -1.75 -4.43 -11.53
C ALA A 261 -1.04 -5.29 -10.47
N THR A 262 -0.30 -4.67 -9.54
CA THR A 262 0.31 -5.35 -8.38
C THR A 262 -0.75 -6.04 -7.52
N THR A 263 -1.86 -5.34 -7.23
CA THR A 263 -3.01 -5.91 -6.50
C THR A 263 -3.56 -7.13 -7.21
N ALA A 264 -3.80 -7.06 -8.53
CA ALA A 264 -4.32 -8.19 -9.31
C ALA A 264 -3.39 -9.41 -9.23
N LEU A 265 -2.07 -9.21 -9.32
CA LEU A 265 -1.09 -10.30 -9.22
C LEU A 265 -1.05 -10.91 -7.82
N ILE A 266 -1.13 -10.10 -6.76
CA ILE A 266 -1.23 -10.57 -5.37
C ILE A 266 -2.53 -11.34 -5.14
N LEU A 267 -3.68 -10.84 -5.63
CA LEU A 267 -4.96 -11.53 -5.53
C LEU A 267 -4.97 -12.85 -6.30
N ASN A 268 -4.35 -12.87 -7.47
CA ASN A 268 -4.22 -14.07 -8.28
C ASN A 268 -3.43 -15.14 -7.51
N GLN A 269 -2.28 -14.75 -6.94
CA GLN A 269 -1.46 -15.65 -6.14
C GLN A 269 -2.17 -16.13 -4.89
N LEU A 270 -2.79 -15.22 -4.12
CA LEU A 270 -3.61 -15.55 -2.96
C LEU A 270 -4.65 -16.60 -3.30
N TRP A 271 -5.41 -16.40 -4.38
CA TRP A 271 -6.46 -17.33 -4.78
C TRP A 271 -5.90 -18.70 -5.15
N ARG A 272 -4.83 -18.75 -5.96
CA ARG A 272 -4.14 -20.01 -6.31
C ARG A 272 -3.70 -20.76 -5.05
N ASP A 273 -3.16 -20.06 -4.07
CA ASP A 273 -2.67 -20.66 -2.83
C ASP A 273 -3.80 -21.30 -2.00
N THR A 274 -5.01 -20.76 -2.08
CA THR A 274 -6.15 -21.35 -1.35
C THR A 274 -6.61 -22.70 -1.91
N GLY A 275 -6.35 -22.97 -3.20
CA GLY A 275 -6.93 -24.12 -3.91
C GLY A 275 -8.46 -24.09 -4.05
N LEU A 276 -9.12 -22.97 -3.72
CA LEU A 276 -10.57 -22.84 -3.78
C LEU A 276 -11.07 -22.72 -5.22
N VAL A 277 -12.24 -23.31 -5.48
CA VAL A 277 -12.98 -23.09 -6.72
C VAL A 277 -13.78 -21.79 -6.60
N ALA A 278 -13.51 -20.83 -7.50
CA ALA A 278 -14.18 -19.55 -7.54
C ALA A 278 -15.69 -19.70 -7.78
N LYS A 279 -16.50 -19.16 -6.87
CA LYS A 279 -17.95 -19.04 -7.02
C LYS A 279 -18.34 -17.58 -6.87
N ALA A 280 -19.26 -17.11 -7.71
CA ALA A 280 -19.87 -15.80 -7.55
C ALA A 280 -20.75 -15.81 -6.29
N THR A 281 -20.22 -15.28 -5.19
CA THR A 281 -20.92 -15.17 -3.91
C THR A 281 -20.84 -13.71 -3.46
N PRO A 282 -21.85 -12.88 -3.80
CA PRO A 282 -21.90 -11.50 -3.34
C PRO A 282 -22.04 -11.47 -1.82
N MET A 283 -21.23 -10.65 -1.17
CA MET A 283 -21.25 -10.49 0.28
C MET A 283 -21.62 -9.06 0.65
N THR A 284 -22.39 -8.94 1.72
CA THR A 284 -22.58 -7.66 2.41
C THR A 284 -21.56 -7.61 3.54
N ILE A 285 -20.71 -6.59 3.50
CA ILE A 285 -19.64 -6.40 4.48
C ILE A 285 -19.92 -5.15 5.31
N GLN A 286 -19.58 -5.22 6.59
CA GLN A 286 -19.54 -4.07 7.49
C GLN A 286 -18.08 -3.72 7.77
N ASP A 287 -17.82 -2.51 8.27
CA ASP A 287 -16.47 -2.11 8.65
C ASP A 287 -15.92 -3.11 9.71
N PRO A 288 -14.84 -3.85 9.41
CA PRO A 288 -14.28 -4.82 10.35
C PRO A 288 -13.64 -4.13 11.55
N ASN A 289 -13.63 -4.84 12.67
CA ASN A 289 -12.88 -4.41 13.85
C ASN A 289 -11.40 -4.23 13.52
N TRP A 290 -10.74 -3.33 14.27
CA TRP A 290 -9.31 -3.13 14.10
C TRP A 290 -8.52 -4.40 14.38
N VAL A 291 -7.63 -4.73 13.46
CA VAL A 291 -6.68 -5.82 13.58
C VAL A 291 -5.36 -5.24 14.04
N LYS A 292 -4.96 -5.52 15.28
CA LYS A 292 -3.67 -5.05 15.81
C LYS A 292 -2.51 -5.55 14.94
N PRO A 293 -1.54 -4.69 14.57
CA PRO A 293 -0.31 -5.15 13.94
C PRO A 293 0.48 -6.11 14.84
N ASP A 294 0.82 -7.28 14.29
CA ASP A 294 1.68 -8.27 14.91
C ASP A 294 2.45 -9.01 13.81
N PHE A 295 3.67 -8.56 13.55
CA PHE A 295 4.47 -9.03 12.42
C PHE A 295 5.34 -10.25 12.76
N ASN A 296 5.40 -10.63 14.03
CA ASN A 296 6.22 -11.76 14.51
C ASN A 296 5.37 -13.01 14.78
N ASN A 297 4.09 -12.86 15.10
CA ASN A 297 3.18 -13.97 15.40
C ASN A 297 2.14 -14.16 14.30
N LEU A 298 2.61 -14.33 13.08
CA LEU A 298 1.75 -14.55 11.92
C LEU A 298 1.21 -16.00 11.91
N PRO A 299 -0.02 -16.25 11.43
CA PRO A 299 -0.58 -17.59 11.35
C PRO A 299 0.36 -18.55 10.59
N LYS A 300 0.83 -19.59 11.29
CA LYS A 300 1.67 -20.66 10.72
C LYS A 300 0.77 -21.80 10.29
N ASP A 301 0.12 -21.66 9.15
CA ASP A 301 -0.76 -22.73 8.68
C ASP A 301 0.03 -23.86 8.00
N ARG A 302 -0.60 -25.04 7.88
CA ARG A 302 -0.07 -26.18 7.10
C ARG A 302 -0.13 -25.87 5.60
N MET A 303 0.66 -24.91 5.17
CA MET A 303 0.87 -24.57 3.77
C MET A 303 1.48 -25.77 3.06
N SER A 304 0.90 -26.12 1.90
CA SER A 304 1.54 -27.06 1.00
C SER A 304 2.98 -26.59 0.72
N PRO A 305 3.94 -27.49 0.41
CA PRO A 305 5.31 -27.09 0.07
C PRO A 305 5.38 -26.02 -1.04
N ILE A 306 4.39 -26.00 -1.95
CA ILE A 306 4.27 -24.99 -3.02
C ILE A 306 3.88 -23.62 -2.45
N HIS A 307 2.99 -23.57 -1.46
CA HIS A 307 2.52 -22.34 -0.82
C HIS A 307 3.55 -21.73 0.15
N ARG A 308 4.49 -22.54 0.66
CA ARG A 308 5.61 -22.03 1.45
C ARG A 308 6.44 -21.03 0.64
N LYS A 309 6.80 -21.33 -0.60
CA LYS A 309 7.74 -20.52 -1.40
C LYS A 309 7.34 -19.05 -1.62
N PHE A 310 6.04 -18.72 -1.71
CA PHE A 310 5.60 -17.33 -1.89
C PHE A 310 5.51 -16.55 -0.57
N LEU A 311 5.44 -17.24 0.57
CA LEU A 311 5.29 -16.64 1.90
C LEU A 311 6.50 -16.82 2.82
N SER A 312 7.39 -17.74 2.49
CA SER A 312 8.63 -18.00 3.20
C SER A 312 9.78 -17.27 2.52
N ASP A 313 10.59 -16.60 3.32
CA ASP A 313 11.93 -16.14 2.93
C ASP A 313 12.96 -17.29 2.95
N GLU A 314 12.54 -18.52 3.26
CA GLU A 314 13.41 -19.71 3.22
C GLU A 314 13.70 -20.10 1.76
N GLU A 315 14.70 -19.45 1.16
CA GLU A 315 15.64 -20.24 0.39
C GLU A 315 16.24 -21.26 1.35
N ASP A 316 16.13 -22.53 0.99
CA ASP A 316 16.74 -23.66 1.67
C ASP A 316 18.28 -23.43 1.70
N CYS A 317 18.77 -22.67 2.68
CA CYS A 317 20.19 -22.58 3.03
C CYS A 317 20.65 -23.83 3.80
N SER A 318 20.10 -24.97 3.41
CA SER A 318 20.57 -26.30 3.74
C SER A 318 20.47 -27.18 2.51
N LEU A 319 21.47 -27.10 1.63
CA LEU A 319 22.18 -28.23 1.01
C LEU A 319 23.41 -27.74 0.24
#